data_AF-A0A1G5F3V4-F1
#
_entry.id   AF-A0A1G5F3V4-F1
#
_cell.length_a   1.000
_cell.length_b   1.000
_cell.length_c   1.000
_cell.angle_alpha   90.00
_cell.angle_beta   90.00
_cell.angle_gamma   90.00
#
_symmetry.space_group_name_H-M   'P 1'
#
loop_
_entity.id
_entity.type
_entity.pdbx_description
1 polymer ?
#
loop_
_entity_poly.entity_id
_entity_poly.type
_entity_poly.pdbx_seq_one_letter_code
_entity_poly.pdbx_strand_id
1 'polypeptide(L)'
;MVEFGEQLRIAREKKGMTQQSLADQLFVSRQSVSRWERGERYPDLITTKNLSQILDVSLDTLLSGKEMVKVAERTPVVENKLVNNMAIALYAIVVISFFIKIAEKAMILFIQSFKSLSESRPMNYMHGSEDERIVVLRYIIYVIIFLFALYHAIKDTLTPKKIGVMMMGFFITLFLLDGTIVFTYLNNFYASLTDGVDTMIWLRKIVVELMQATVPGAIGAVASYFFFIREKNRKLWVNMITAIAIAGIIGNLYDTFHDLSKSRMFFPAASMVTTTARETAADFVLGIAVFVLIVYQTHVLYRKRITAENLSAE
;
A
#
# COMPACT_ATOMS: atom_id res chain seq x y z
N MET A 1 -26.32 -8.18 -14.64
CA MET A 1 -27.14 -6.97 -14.88
C MET A 1 -28.54 -7.12 -14.27
N VAL A 2 -28.62 -7.59 -13.02
CA VAL A 2 -29.87 -7.79 -12.26
C VAL A 2 -30.24 -6.53 -11.45
N GLU A 3 -29.35 -5.53 -11.43
CA GLU A 3 -29.39 -4.41 -10.46
C GLU A 3 -30.48 -3.37 -10.78
N PHE A 4 -30.66 -2.95 -12.05
CA PHE A 4 -31.73 -1.99 -12.42
C PHE A 4 -33.14 -2.54 -12.24
N GLY A 5 -33.39 -3.76 -12.74
CA GLY A 5 -34.71 -4.38 -12.63
C GLY A 5 -35.14 -4.56 -11.17
N GLU A 6 -34.17 -4.91 -10.32
CA GLU A 6 -34.41 -5.03 -8.88
C GLU A 6 -34.62 -3.67 -8.21
N GLN A 7 -33.84 -2.63 -8.54
CA GLN A 7 -34.07 -1.26 -8.01
C GLN A 7 -35.43 -0.70 -8.43
N LEU A 8 -35.81 -0.92 -9.69
CA LEU A 8 -37.12 -0.55 -10.22
C LEU A 8 -38.24 -1.22 -9.42
N ARG A 9 -38.11 -2.53 -9.16
CA ARG A 9 -39.08 -3.30 -8.37
C ARG A 9 -39.18 -2.79 -6.94
N ILE A 10 -38.05 -2.56 -6.26
CA ILE A 10 -37.99 -2.06 -4.89
C ILE A 10 -38.64 -0.67 -4.79
N ALA A 11 -38.29 0.25 -5.70
CA ALA A 11 -38.85 1.60 -5.73
C ALA A 11 -40.38 1.58 -5.98
N ARG A 12 -40.84 0.72 -6.89
CA ARG A 12 -42.28 0.50 -7.14
C ARG A 12 -43.01 -0.02 -5.91
N GLU A 13 -42.48 -1.04 -5.26
CA GLU A 13 -43.07 -1.64 -4.06
C GLU A 13 -43.11 -0.65 -2.89
N LYS A 14 -42.09 0.20 -2.74
CA LYS A 14 -42.05 1.27 -1.72
C LYS A 14 -43.12 2.34 -1.91
N LYS A 15 -43.51 2.63 -3.15
CA LYS A 15 -44.66 3.50 -3.49
C LYS A 15 -46.02 2.78 -3.41
N GLY A 16 -46.04 1.50 -3.03
CA GLY A 16 -47.27 0.70 -2.94
C GLY A 16 -47.93 0.42 -4.31
N MET A 17 -47.17 0.55 -5.40
CA MET A 17 -47.71 0.43 -6.75
C MET A 17 -47.65 -1.02 -7.24
N THR A 18 -48.64 -1.46 -8.00
CA THR A 18 -48.57 -2.72 -8.75
C THR A 18 -47.83 -2.52 -10.08
N GLN A 19 -47.31 -3.60 -10.70
CA GLN A 19 -46.74 -3.50 -12.05
C GLN A 19 -47.72 -2.92 -13.06
N GLN A 20 -49.02 -3.20 -12.90
CA GLN A 20 -50.06 -2.63 -13.75
C GLN A 20 -50.19 -1.12 -13.53
N SER A 21 -50.26 -0.68 -12.27
CA SER A 21 -50.37 0.74 -11.92
C SER A 21 -49.18 1.57 -12.43
N LEU A 22 -47.96 1.02 -12.37
CA LEU A 22 -46.78 1.68 -12.92
C LEU A 22 -46.82 1.72 -14.46
N ALA A 23 -47.29 0.64 -15.09
CA ALA A 23 -47.44 0.58 -16.55
C ALA A 23 -48.46 1.60 -17.07
N ASP A 24 -49.57 1.77 -16.35
CA ASP A 24 -50.64 2.72 -16.68
C ASP A 24 -50.11 4.17 -16.65
N GLN A 25 -49.31 4.53 -15.64
CA GLN A 25 -48.72 5.88 -15.54
C GLN A 25 -47.66 6.17 -16.61
N LEU A 26 -47.00 5.14 -17.12
CA LEU A 26 -45.96 5.24 -18.15
C LEU A 26 -46.51 5.09 -19.57
N PHE A 27 -47.81 4.78 -19.72
CA PHE A 27 -48.44 4.45 -21.00
C PHE A 27 -47.73 3.29 -21.74
N VAL A 28 -47.32 2.27 -20.98
CA VAL A 28 -46.69 1.05 -21.51
C VAL A 28 -47.46 -0.20 -21.10
N SER A 29 -47.13 -1.35 -21.68
CA SER A 29 -47.73 -2.61 -21.26
C SER A 29 -47.17 -3.09 -19.90
N ARG A 30 -47.99 -3.77 -19.10
CA ARG A 30 -47.53 -4.46 -17.88
C ARG A 30 -46.39 -5.44 -18.16
N GLN A 31 -46.41 -6.09 -19.33
CA GLN A 31 -45.32 -6.98 -19.76
C GLN A 31 -44.00 -6.22 -19.92
N SER A 32 -44.02 -4.98 -20.40
CA SER A 32 -42.82 -4.14 -20.51
C SER A 32 -42.19 -3.93 -19.14
N VAL A 33 -42.98 -3.52 -18.13
CA VAL A 33 -42.52 -3.35 -16.74
C VAL A 33 -41.98 -4.66 -16.17
N SER A 34 -42.68 -5.78 -16.37
CA SER A 34 -42.20 -7.10 -15.91
C SER A 34 -40.88 -7.52 -16.56
N ARG A 35 -40.67 -7.22 -17.84
CA ARG A 35 -39.40 -7.50 -18.54
C ARG A 35 -38.27 -6.61 -18.02
N TRP A 36 -38.56 -5.35 -17.68
CA TRP A 36 -37.59 -4.45 -17.06
C TRP A 36 -37.18 -4.93 -15.67
N GLU A 37 -38.15 -5.29 -14.82
CA GLU A 37 -37.89 -5.80 -13.47
C GLU A 37 -37.10 -7.12 -13.48
N ARG A 38 -37.31 -7.97 -14.49
CA ARG A 38 -36.55 -9.22 -14.69
C ARG A 38 -35.20 -9.03 -15.39
N GLY A 39 -34.86 -7.81 -15.81
CA GLY A 39 -33.62 -7.50 -16.53
C GLY A 39 -33.56 -8.06 -17.95
N GLU A 40 -34.70 -8.45 -18.54
CA GLU A 40 -34.77 -8.98 -19.91
C GLU A 40 -34.71 -7.89 -20.98
N ARG A 41 -35.12 -6.66 -20.63
CA ARG A 41 -35.07 -5.50 -21.50
C ARG A 41 -34.85 -4.24 -20.66
N TYR A 42 -34.35 -3.18 -21.27
CA TYR A 42 -34.23 -1.87 -20.63
C TYR A 42 -35.29 -0.90 -21.16
N PRO A 43 -35.84 -0.02 -20.32
CA PRO A 43 -36.57 1.16 -20.79
C PRO A 43 -35.62 2.10 -21.54
N ASP A 44 -36.15 2.91 -22.45
CA ASP A 44 -35.36 3.97 -23.07
C ASP A 44 -35.07 5.11 -22.08
N LEU A 45 -34.22 6.06 -22.48
CA LEU A 45 -33.80 7.16 -21.61
C LEU A 45 -34.97 8.03 -21.13
N ILE A 46 -35.95 8.29 -22.00
CA ILE A 46 -37.12 9.12 -21.68
C ILE A 46 -37.98 8.39 -20.65
N THR A 47 -38.23 7.10 -20.87
CA THR A 47 -38.98 6.23 -19.97
C THR A 47 -38.27 6.07 -18.63
N THR A 48 -36.94 5.99 -18.63
CA THR A 48 -36.12 5.93 -17.41
C THR A 48 -36.22 7.22 -16.59
N LYS A 49 -36.24 8.38 -17.26
CA LYS A 49 -36.49 9.67 -16.61
C LYS A 49 -37.90 9.77 -16.04
N ASN A 50 -38.91 9.26 -16.74
CA ASN A 50 -40.27 9.24 -16.24
C ASN A 50 -40.41 8.30 -15.03
N LEU A 51 -39.72 7.16 -15.06
CA LEU A 51 -39.63 6.24 -13.92
C LEU A 51 -39.07 6.93 -12.67
N SER A 52 -37.99 7.71 -12.82
CA SER A 52 -37.39 8.44 -11.70
C SER A 52 -38.37 9.45 -11.09
N GLN A 53 -39.15 10.13 -11.92
CA GLN A 53 -40.17 11.10 -11.49
C GLN A 53 -41.37 10.44 -10.80
N ILE A 54 -41.92 9.36 -11.38
CA ILE A 54 -43.09 8.65 -10.84
C ILE A 54 -42.76 7.97 -9.51
N LEU A 55 -41.58 7.35 -9.43
CA LEU A 55 -41.16 6.59 -8.27
C LEU A 55 -40.49 7.47 -7.20
N ASP A 56 -40.23 8.75 -7.51
CA ASP A 56 -39.65 9.74 -6.60
C ASP A 56 -38.27 9.29 -6.08
N VAL A 57 -37.43 8.88 -7.04
CA VAL A 57 -36.06 8.42 -6.84
C VAL A 57 -35.18 9.08 -7.90
N SER A 58 -33.89 9.30 -7.63
CA SER A 58 -33.01 9.87 -8.64
C SER A 58 -32.75 8.86 -9.78
N LEU A 59 -32.40 9.37 -10.96
CA LEU A 59 -32.01 8.50 -12.08
C LEU A 59 -30.81 7.62 -11.69
N ASP A 60 -29.89 8.19 -10.90
CA ASP A 60 -28.72 7.50 -10.35
C ASP A 60 -29.12 6.40 -9.35
N THR A 61 -30.18 6.59 -8.56
CA THR A 61 -30.71 5.55 -7.68
C THR A 61 -31.25 4.36 -8.49
N LEU A 62 -32.01 4.61 -9.57
CA LEU A 62 -32.53 3.56 -10.45
C LEU A 62 -31.41 2.85 -11.22
N LEU A 63 -30.41 3.60 -11.65
CA LEU A 63 -29.23 3.11 -12.39
C LEU A 63 -28.15 2.51 -11.47
N SER A 64 -28.32 2.63 -10.14
CA SER A 64 -27.57 2.02 -9.00
C SER A 64 -26.48 2.88 -8.33
N GLY A 65 -26.77 3.34 -7.10
CA GLY A 65 -25.77 3.86 -6.13
C GLY A 65 -24.85 2.79 -5.51
N LYS A 66 -25.25 1.51 -5.45
CA LYS A 66 -24.36 0.39 -5.03
C LYS A 66 -23.30 0.05 -6.09
N GLU A 67 -23.51 0.46 -7.34
CA GLU A 67 -22.50 0.35 -8.39
C GLU A 67 -21.37 1.34 -8.17
N MET A 68 -21.64 2.54 -7.64
CA MET A 68 -20.63 3.59 -7.44
C MET A 68 -19.47 3.12 -6.54
N VAL A 69 -19.77 2.40 -5.45
CA VAL A 69 -18.74 1.79 -4.59
C VAL A 69 -17.98 0.68 -5.33
N LYS A 70 -18.67 -0.22 -6.04
CA LYS A 70 -18.03 -1.27 -6.84
C LYS A 70 -17.18 -0.70 -8.00
N VAL A 71 -17.62 0.40 -8.60
CA VAL A 71 -16.93 1.14 -9.65
C VAL A 71 -15.69 1.78 -9.05
N ALA A 72 -15.76 2.38 -7.86
CA ALA A 72 -14.60 2.92 -7.16
C ALA A 72 -13.51 1.85 -6.92
N GLU A 73 -13.91 0.61 -6.64
CA GLU A 73 -13.01 -0.55 -6.46
C GLU A 73 -12.42 -1.13 -7.76
N ARG A 74 -13.12 -0.97 -8.89
CA ARG A 74 -12.69 -1.52 -10.19
C ARG A 74 -11.94 -0.50 -11.04
N THR A 75 -12.19 0.77 -10.82
CA THR A 75 -11.51 1.87 -11.52
C THR A 75 -10.17 2.16 -10.86
N PRO A 76 -9.16 2.53 -11.65
CA PRO A 76 -7.85 2.86 -11.10
C PRO A 76 -7.94 4.04 -10.13
N VAL A 77 -6.98 4.11 -9.21
CA VAL A 77 -6.91 5.18 -8.20
C VAL A 77 -6.26 6.42 -8.84
N VAL A 78 -7.06 7.15 -9.62
CA VAL A 78 -6.63 8.34 -10.36
C VAL A 78 -7.46 9.54 -9.90
N GLU A 79 -6.78 10.60 -9.44
CA GLU A 79 -7.44 11.89 -9.13
C GLU A 79 -7.47 12.79 -10.37
N ASN A 80 -6.30 13.12 -10.91
CA ASN A 80 -6.14 13.83 -12.16
C ASN A 80 -4.87 13.36 -12.88
N LYS A 81 -4.71 13.76 -14.14
CA LYS A 81 -3.58 13.32 -14.98
C LYS A 81 -2.22 13.78 -14.43
N LEU A 82 -2.14 14.98 -13.86
CA LEU A 82 -0.90 15.54 -13.31
C LEU A 82 -0.40 14.76 -12.09
N VAL A 83 -1.30 14.51 -11.13
CA VAL A 83 -0.98 13.79 -9.90
C VAL A 83 -0.73 12.31 -10.20
N ASN A 84 -1.42 11.71 -11.17
CA ASN A 84 -1.10 10.35 -11.64
C ASN A 84 0.32 10.27 -12.20
N ASN A 85 0.73 11.24 -13.03
CA ASN A 85 2.10 11.30 -13.54
C ASN A 85 3.13 11.46 -12.41
N MET A 86 2.82 12.23 -11.37
CA MET A 86 3.68 12.34 -10.18
C MET A 86 3.77 11.01 -9.42
N ALA A 87 2.67 10.26 -9.28
CA ALA A 87 2.68 8.94 -8.66
C ALA A 87 3.50 7.93 -9.48
N ILE A 88 3.37 7.94 -10.81
CA ILE A 88 4.20 7.12 -11.72
C ILE A 88 5.69 7.47 -11.56
N ALA A 89 6.02 8.76 -11.52
CA ALA A 89 7.40 9.21 -11.30
C ALA A 89 7.94 8.75 -9.94
N LEU A 90 7.14 8.84 -8.87
CA LEU A 90 7.50 8.32 -7.54
C LEU A 90 7.75 6.81 -7.57
N TYR A 91 6.87 6.02 -8.21
CA TYR A 91 7.08 4.59 -8.40
C TYR A 91 8.40 4.30 -9.14
N ALA A 92 8.69 5.02 -10.21
CA ALA A 92 9.93 4.85 -10.97
C ALA A 92 11.17 5.20 -10.13
N ILE A 93 11.13 6.31 -9.39
CA ILE A 93 12.22 6.71 -8.47
C ILE A 93 12.47 5.63 -7.42
N VAL A 94 11.41 5.09 -6.82
CA VAL A 94 11.53 4.01 -5.82
C VAL A 94 12.15 2.76 -6.43
N VAL A 95 11.70 2.33 -7.61
CA VAL A 95 12.27 1.16 -8.31
C VAL A 95 13.74 1.37 -8.64
N ILE A 96 14.12 2.52 -9.22
CA ILE A 96 15.50 2.85 -9.56
C ILE A 96 16.37 2.85 -8.30
N SER A 97 15.86 3.41 -7.21
CA SER A 97 16.57 3.45 -5.92
C SER A 97 16.83 2.05 -5.37
N PHE A 98 15.87 1.12 -5.49
CA PHE A 98 16.11 -0.27 -5.08
C PHE A 98 17.12 -0.98 -5.98
N PHE A 99 17.15 -0.72 -7.28
CA PHE A 99 18.22 -1.25 -8.15
C PHE A 99 19.60 -0.74 -7.73
N ILE A 100 19.72 0.55 -7.38
CA ILE A 100 20.96 1.12 -6.87
C ILE A 100 21.37 0.41 -5.57
N LYS A 101 20.42 0.18 -4.65
CA LYS A 101 20.70 -0.54 -3.38
C LYS A 101 21.14 -1.99 -3.60
N ILE A 102 20.55 -2.69 -4.56
CA ILE A 102 21.00 -4.04 -4.94
C ILE A 102 22.45 -3.99 -5.45
N ALA A 103 22.77 -3.05 -6.35
CA ALA A 103 24.11 -2.93 -6.91
C ALA A 103 25.15 -2.59 -5.83
N GLU A 104 24.83 -1.67 -4.93
CA GLU A 104 25.65 -1.30 -3.76
C GLU A 104 25.95 -2.53 -2.89
N LYS A 105 24.92 -3.28 -2.48
CA LYS A 105 25.09 -4.47 -1.63
C LYS A 105 25.79 -5.63 -2.35
N ALA A 106 25.55 -5.81 -3.64
CA ALA A 106 26.27 -6.78 -4.45
C ALA A 106 27.77 -6.45 -4.56
N MET A 107 28.12 -5.17 -4.70
CA MET A 107 29.50 -4.71 -4.71
C MET A 107 30.20 -4.99 -3.37
N ILE A 108 29.51 -4.74 -2.25
CA ILE A 108 30.03 -5.08 -0.91
C ILE A 108 30.31 -6.58 -0.78
N LEU A 109 29.36 -7.43 -1.17
CA LEU A 109 29.54 -8.89 -1.18
C LEU A 109 30.70 -9.35 -2.07
N PHE A 110 30.86 -8.72 -3.24
CA PHE A 110 31.96 -9.01 -4.16
C PHE A 110 33.32 -8.65 -3.55
N ILE A 111 33.45 -7.45 -2.95
CA ILE A 111 34.68 -7.01 -2.27
C ILE A 111 35.01 -7.94 -1.11
N GLN A 112 34.03 -8.32 -0.30
CA GLN A 112 34.21 -9.27 0.81
C GLN A 112 34.76 -10.62 0.33
N SER A 113 34.24 -11.12 -0.79
CA SER A 113 34.69 -12.38 -1.39
C SER A 113 36.14 -12.32 -1.87
N PHE A 114 36.59 -11.16 -2.39
CA PHE A 114 37.98 -10.97 -2.79
C PHE A 114 38.91 -10.85 -1.56
N LYS A 115 38.48 -10.11 -0.53
CA LYS A 115 39.28 -9.92 0.68
C LYS A 115 39.52 -11.26 1.42
N SER A 116 38.52 -12.13 1.48
CA SER A 116 38.67 -13.48 2.05
C SER A 116 39.64 -14.38 1.28
N LEU A 117 39.90 -14.09 0.00
CA LEU A 117 40.92 -14.80 -0.78
C LEU A 117 42.33 -14.25 -0.53
N SER A 118 42.45 -12.95 -0.21
CA SER A 118 43.74 -12.28 0.00
C SER A 118 44.28 -12.40 1.44
N GLU A 119 43.42 -12.52 2.44
CA GLU A 119 43.80 -12.59 3.86
C GLU A 119 43.49 -13.99 4.41
N SER A 120 44.50 -14.70 4.92
CA SER A 120 44.36 -16.03 5.53
C SER A 120 43.71 -16.03 6.93
N ARG A 121 43.26 -14.86 7.40
CA ARG A 121 42.47 -14.74 8.62
C ARG A 121 41.01 -14.58 8.23
N PRO A 122 40.09 -15.43 8.73
CA PRO A 122 38.68 -15.09 8.66
C PRO A 122 38.53 -13.77 9.41
N MET A 123 38.19 -12.70 8.68
CA MET A 123 37.78 -11.46 9.31
C MET A 123 36.57 -11.83 10.14
N ASN A 124 36.74 -11.97 11.46
CA ASN A 124 35.62 -12.16 12.36
C ASN A 124 34.76 -10.91 12.23
N TYR A 125 33.74 -11.02 11.39
CA TYR A 125 32.65 -10.08 11.31
C TYR A 125 32.24 -9.82 12.75
N MET A 126 32.36 -8.56 13.18
CA MET A 126 31.73 -8.09 14.40
C MET A 126 30.30 -8.63 14.35
N HIS A 127 29.98 -9.54 15.26
CA HIS A 127 28.90 -10.55 15.21
C HIS A 127 27.49 -9.92 15.23
N GLY A 128 27.19 -8.91 14.40
CA GLY A 128 26.06 -8.01 14.60
C GLY A 128 25.62 -7.15 13.43
N SER A 129 26.21 -7.33 12.24
CA SER A 129 25.72 -6.74 11.00
C SER A 129 24.69 -7.67 10.35
N GLU A 130 23.65 -7.11 9.72
CA GLU A 130 22.70 -7.88 8.92
C GLU A 130 23.44 -8.79 7.93
N ASP A 131 22.90 -9.99 7.68
CA ASP A 131 23.39 -10.81 6.57
C ASP A 131 23.07 -10.08 5.26
N GLU A 132 24.11 -9.55 4.61
CA GLU A 132 24.00 -8.79 3.36
C GLU A 132 23.24 -9.57 2.27
N ARG A 133 23.21 -10.91 2.33
CA ARG A 133 22.41 -11.74 1.42
C ARG A 133 20.91 -11.57 1.65
N ILE A 134 20.48 -11.50 2.90
CA ILE A 134 19.07 -11.23 3.27
C ILE A 134 18.68 -9.82 2.82
N VAL A 135 19.58 -8.86 2.97
CA VAL A 135 19.38 -7.48 2.53
C VAL A 135 19.19 -7.40 1.01
N VAL A 136 20.04 -8.08 0.23
CA VAL A 136 19.89 -8.14 -1.23
C VAL A 136 18.55 -8.79 -1.61
N LEU A 137 18.18 -9.89 -0.96
CA LEU A 137 16.91 -10.57 -1.20
C LEU A 137 15.70 -9.65 -0.93
N ARG A 138 15.75 -8.87 0.16
CA ARG A 138 14.75 -7.86 0.51
C ARG A 138 14.54 -6.86 -0.62
N TYR A 139 15.62 -6.28 -1.14
CA TYR A 139 15.51 -5.32 -2.23
C TYR A 139 15.06 -5.95 -3.55
N ILE A 140 15.43 -7.20 -3.84
CA ILE A 140 14.91 -7.92 -5.02
C ILE A 140 13.39 -8.06 -4.93
N ILE A 141 12.86 -8.45 -3.76
CA ILE A 141 11.42 -8.57 -3.55
C ILE A 141 10.73 -7.21 -3.68
N TYR A 142 11.30 -6.15 -3.12
CA TYR A 142 10.78 -4.79 -3.31
C TYR A 142 10.79 -4.35 -4.78
N VAL A 143 11.86 -4.61 -5.53
CA VAL A 143 11.88 -4.34 -6.98
C VAL A 143 10.74 -5.03 -7.69
N ILE A 144 10.49 -6.31 -7.43
CA ILE A 144 9.40 -7.07 -8.05
C ILE A 144 8.02 -6.44 -7.72
N ILE A 145 7.79 -6.13 -6.45
CA ILE A 145 6.53 -5.53 -5.97
C ILE A 145 6.29 -4.15 -6.59
N PHE A 146 7.30 -3.28 -6.58
CA PHE A 146 7.17 -1.91 -7.07
C PHE A 146 7.21 -1.83 -8.60
N LEU A 147 7.87 -2.77 -9.30
CA LEU A 147 7.76 -2.92 -10.76
C LEU A 147 6.35 -3.34 -11.17
N PHE A 148 5.73 -4.26 -10.44
CA PHE A 148 4.34 -4.65 -10.66
C PHE A 148 3.40 -3.43 -10.52
N ALA A 149 3.60 -2.63 -9.48
CA ALA A 149 2.82 -1.40 -9.27
C ALA A 149 3.07 -0.36 -10.37
N LEU A 150 4.34 -0.12 -10.73
CA LEU A 150 4.74 0.81 -11.79
C LEU A 150 4.14 0.40 -13.15
N TYR A 151 4.21 -0.88 -13.50
CA TYR A 151 3.62 -1.41 -14.74
C TYR A 151 2.13 -1.10 -14.82
N HIS A 152 1.39 -1.37 -13.75
CA HIS A 152 -0.05 -1.11 -13.71
C HIS A 152 -0.39 0.38 -13.63
N ALA A 153 0.46 1.19 -13.01
CA ALA A 153 0.32 2.64 -12.98
C ALA A 153 0.47 3.24 -14.39
N ILE A 154 1.51 2.85 -15.14
CA ILE A 154 1.74 3.29 -16.52
C ILE A 154 0.60 2.87 -17.45
N LYS A 155 -0.01 1.71 -17.20
CA LYS A 155 -1.14 1.19 -17.98
C LYS A 155 -2.49 1.74 -17.55
N ASP A 156 -2.57 2.64 -16.57
CA ASP A 156 -3.82 3.13 -15.97
C ASP A 156 -4.75 1.99 -15.51
N THR A 157 -4.18 0.88 -15.04
CA THR A 157 -4.91 -0.30 -14.56
C THR A 157 -4.65 -0.60 -13.09
N LEU A 158 -4.07 0.36 -12.35
CA LEU A 158 -3.73 0.22 -10.93
C LEU A 158 -4.98 0.38 -10.04
N THR A 159 -5.68 -0.74 -9.85
CA THR A 159 -6.88 -0.81 -9.00
C THR A 159 -6.55 -0.85 -7.51
N PRO A 160 -7.49 -0.50 -6.62
CA PRO A 160 -7.37 -0.65 -5.17
C PRO A 160 -6.81 -2.00 -4.71
N LYS A 161 -7.29 -3.11 -5.28
CA LYS A 161 -6.78 -4.45 -4.93
C LYS A 161 -5.31 -4.64 -5.29
N LYS A 162 -4.86 -4.13 -6.43
CA LYS A 162 -3.45 -4.23 -6.84
C LYS A 162 -2.54 -3.39 -5.94
N ILE A 163 -3.00 -2.20 -5.54
CA ILE A 163 -2.33 -1.39 -4.52
C ILE A 163 -2.27 -2.15 -3.20
N GLY A 164 -3.37 -2.80 -2.81
CA GLY A 164 -3.44 -3.65 -1.62
C GLY A 164 -2.43 -4.78 -1.63
N VAL A 165 -2.33 -5.51 -2.75
CA VAL A 165 -1.33 -6.58 -2.94
C VAL A 165 0.08 -6.02 -2.81
N MET A 166 0.37 -4.86 -3.42
CA MET A 166 1.66 -4.20 -3.30
C MET A 166 1.98 -3.80 -1.86
N MET A 167 1.08 -3.10 -1.17
CA MET A 167 1.30 -2.66 0.22
C MET A 167 1.43 -3.84 1.18
N MET A 168 0.57 -4.85 1.03
CA MET A 168 0.64 -6.06 1.84
C MET A 168 1.96 -6.80 1.59
N GLY A 169 2.41 -6.92 0.34
CA GLY A 169 3.71 -7.48 0.00
C GLY A 169 4.85 -6.71 0.67
N PHE A 170 4.85 -5.38 0.56
CA PHE A 170 5.85 -4.52 1.22
C PHE A 170 5.91 -4.75 2.73
N PHE A 171 4.77 -4.71 3.41
CA PHE A 171 4.71 -4.89 4.86
C PHE A 171 4.99 -6.33 5.32
N ILE A 172 4.64 -7.34 4.52
CA ILE A 172 5.01 -8.74 4.79
C ILE A 172 6.52 -8.92 4.65
N THR A 173 7.14 -8.33 3.62
CA THR A 173 8.59 -8.36 3.47
C THR A 173 9.29 -7.67 4.63
N LEU A 174 8.77 -6.51 5.07
CA LEU A 174 9.24 -5.81 6.27
C LEU A 174 9.13 -6.71 7.51
N PHE A 175 7.97 -7.35 7.73
CA PHE A 175 7.77 -8.25 8.86
C PHE A 175 8.70 -9.47 8.84
N LEU A 176 8.80 -10.15 7.70
CA LEU A 176 9.50 -11.43 7.60
C LEU A 176 11.01 -11.27 7.55
N LEU A 177 11.52 -10.39 6.67
CA LEU A 177 12.96 -10.27 6.47
C LEU A 177 13.61 -9.46 7.58
N ASP A 178 12.98 -8.38 8.04
CA ASP A 178 13.53 -7.62 9.16
C ASP A 178 13.28 -8.36 10.49
N GLY A 179 12.23 -9.19 10.57
CA GLY A 179 12.06 -10.15 11.67
C GLY A 179 13.24 -11.13 11.82
N THR A 180 13.94 -11.50 10.74
CA THR A 180 15.15 -12.33 10.85
C THR A 180 16.29 -11.63 11.59
N ILE A 181 16.37 -10.30 11.50
CA ILE A 181 17.38 -9.48 12.19
C ILE A 181 17.16 -9.55 13.71
N VAL A 182 15.89 -9.53 14.16
CA VAL A 182 15.54 -9.70 15.57
C VAL A 182 16.08 -11.01 16.11
N PHE A 183 15.97 -12.12 15.36
CA PHE A 183 16.53 -13.41 15.78
C PHE A 183 18.05 -13.37 15.90
N THR A 184 18.75 -12.71 14.98
CA THR A 184 20.20 -12.51 15.08
C THR A 184 20.55 -11.72 16.35
N TYR A 185 19.83 -10.62 16.64
CA TYR A 185 20.06 -9.84 17.85
C TYR A 185 19.74 -10.61 19.14
N LEU A 186 18.71 -11.45 19.13
CA LEU A 186 18.39 -12.35 20.24
C LEU A 186 19.50 -13.39 20.48
N ASN A 187 20.04 -13.99 19.43
CA ASN A 187 21.15 -14.94 19.54
C ASN A 187 22.39 -14.27 20.15
N ASN A 188 22.71 -13.05 19.72
CA ASN A 188 23.84 -12.30 20.25
C ASN A 188 23.62 -11.81 21.69
N PHE A 189 22.38 -11.45 22.03
CA PHE A 189 21.98 -11.15 23.40
C PHE A 189 22.21 -12.37 24.30
N TYR A 190 21.76 -13.56 23.85
CA TYR A 190 21.96 -14.81 24.59
C TYR A 190 23.44 -15.15 24.76
N ALA A 191 24.25 -15.02 23.71
CA ALA A 191 25.69 -15.24 23.79
C ALA A 191 26.37 -14.24 24.76
N SER A 192 25.99 -12.98 24.73
CA SER A 192 26.52 -11.96 25.66
C SER A 192 26.13 -12.26 27.11
N LEU A 193 24.90 -12.78 27.31
CA LEU A 193 24.41 -13.21 28.61
C LEU A 193 25.21 -14.41 29.16
N THR A 194 25.52 -15.40 28.31
CA THR A 194 26.33 -16.56 28.71
C THR A 194 27.78 -16.20 28.99
N ASP A 195 28.33 -15.24 28.25
CA ASP A 195 29.72 -14.79 28.41
C ASP A 195 29.90 -13.76 29.53
N GLY A 196 28.81 -13.33 30.19
CA GLY A 196 28.83 -12.35 31.27
C GLY A 196 29.19 -10.93 30.81
N VAL A 197 28.97 -10.61 29.53
CA VAL A 197 29.26 -9.30 28.91
C VAL A 197 28.01 -8.43 28.90
N ASP A 198 28.16 -7.11 28.81
CA ASP A 198 27.04 -6.16 28.73
C ASP A 198 26.07 -6.49 27.58
N THR A 199 24.80 -6.72 27.93
CA THR A 199 23.74 -7.12 27.02
C THR A 199 22.89 -5.94 26.52
N MET A 200 23.08 -4.75 27.09
CA MET A 200 22.21 -3.58 26.85
C MET A 200 22.19 -3.16 25.36
N ILE A 201 23.32 -3.30 24.67
CA ILE A 201 23.43 -2.98 23.24
C ILE A 201 22.47 -3.84 22.42
N TRP A 202 22.43 -5.14 22.68
CA TRP A 202 21.56 -6.07 21.97
C TRP A 202 20.10 -5.89 22.32
N LEU A 203 19.81 -5.65 23.61
CA LEU A 203 18.45 -5.35 24.06
C LEU A 203 17.89 -4.10 23.37
N ARG A 204 18.69 -3.03 23.28
CA ARG A 204 18.31 -1.82 22.54
C ARG A 204 18.06 -2.12 21.07
N LYS A 205 18.93 -2.88 20.41
CA LYS A 205 18.77 -3.26 18.99
C LYS A 205 17.48 -4.05 18.75
N ILE A 206 17.18 -5.03 19.62
CA ILE A 206 15.93 -5.81 19.55
C ILE A 206 14.71 -4.90 19.64
N VAL A 207 14.68 -4.00 20.63
CA VAL A 207 13.54 -3.09 20.83
C VAL A 207 13.34 -2.15 19.65
N VAL A 208 14.44 -1.59 19.13
CA VAL A 208 14.40 -0.69 17.96
C VAL A 208 13.86 -1.43 16.74
N GLU A 209 14.37 -2.63 16.44
CA GLU A 209 13.95 -3.44 15.29
C GLU A 209 12.48 -3.84 15.37
N LEU A 210 12.01 -4.27 16.54
CA LEU A 210 10.61 -4.60 16.77
C LEU A 210 9.69 -3.39 16.53
N MET A 211 10.10 -2.21 16.99
CA MET A 211 9.30 -0.99 16.91
C MET A 211 9.31 -0.34 15.53
N GLN A 212 10.41 -0.45 14.78
CA GLN A 212 10.57 0.19 13.47
C GLN A 212 10.13 -0.72 12.30
N ALA A 213 10.32 -2.03 12.40
CA ALA A 213 10.11 -2.95 11.28
C ALA A 213 9.09 -4.06 11.59
N THR A 214 9.35 -4.92 12.58
CA THR A 214 8.54 -6.14 12.77
C THR A 214 7.08 -5.83 13.15
N VAL A 215 6.85 -5.05 14.19
CA VAL A 215 5.48 -4.71 14.64
C VAL A 215 4.75 -3.87 13.59
N PRO A 216 5.34 -2.79 13.03
CA PRO A 216 4.71 -2.03 11.95
C PRO A 216 4.43 -2.87 10.70
N GLY A 217 5.31 -3.80 10.34
CA GLY A 217 5.13 -4.74 9.23
C GLY A 217 3.92 -5.63 9.42
N ALA A 218 3.78 -6.26 10.59
CA ALA A 218 2.63 -7.10 10.90
C ALA A 218 1.31 -6.30 10.86
N ILE A 219 1.27 -5.15 11.54
CA ILE A 219 0.10 -4.28 11.62
C ILE A 219 -0.25 -3.72 10.22
N GLY A 220 0.76 -3.27 9.47
CA GLY A 220 0.62 -2.70 8.14
C GLY A 220 0.09 -3.70 7.12
N ALA A 221 0.55 -4.95 7.17
CA ALA A 221 0.04 -6.03 6.32
C ALA A 221 -1.44 -6.30 6.60
N VAL A 222 -1.82 -6.42 7.88
CA VAL A 222 -3.22 -6.63 8.30
C VAL A 222 -4.10 -5.46 7.88
N ALA A 223 -3.68 -4.22 8.17
CA ALA A 223 -4.45 -3.04 7.82
C ALA A 223 -4.61 -2.88 6.31
N SER A 224 -3.56 -3.18 5.53
CA SER A 224 -3.59 -3.15 4.07
C SER A 224 -4.55 -4.20 3.50
N TYR A 225 -4.55 -5.42 4.04
CA TYR A 225 -5.50 -6.47 3.66
C TYR A 225 -6.95 -6.02 3.90
N PHE A 226 -7.25 -5.54 5.11
CA PHE A 226 -8.62 -5.16 5.44
C PHE A 226 -9.12 -3.94 4.67
N PHE A 227 -8.25 -2.95 4.45
CA PHE A 227 -8.62 -1.74 3.73
C PHE A 227 -8.71 -1.97 2.22
N PHE A 228 -7.68 -2.51 1.58
CA PHE A 228 -7.63 -2.59 0.11
C PHE A 228 -8.24 -3.86 -0.47
N ILE A 229 -8.14 -5.01 0.22
CA ILE A 229 -8.52 -6.31 -0.33
C ILE A 229 -9.92 -6.73 0.13
N ARG A 230 -10.20 -6.62 1.44
CA ARG A 230 -11.52 -6.92 2.01
C ARG A 230 -12.51 -5.76 1.91
N GLU A 231 -12.10 -4.64 1.31
CA GLU A 231 -12.95 -3.49 0.99
C GLU A 231 -13.68 -2.91 2.24
N LYS A 232 -13.08 -3.01 3.43
CA LYS A 232 -13.67 -2.41 4.64
C LYS A 232 -13.35 -0.92 4.68
N ASN A 233 -14.32 -0.08 4.36
CA ASN A 233 -14.18 1.38 4.42
C ASN A 233 -14.26 1.94 5.86
N ARG A 234 -13.41 1.45 6.76
CA ARG A 234 -13.30 1.97 8.13
C ARG A 234 -12.10 2.89 8.25
N LYS A 235 -12.33 4.09 8.80
CA LYS A 235 -11.28 5.08 9.11
C LYS A 235 -10.16 4.51 9.98
N LEU A 236 -10.45 3.51 10.82
CA LEU A 236 -9.45 2.80 11.62
C LEU A 236 -8.26 2.29 10.78
N TRP A 237 -8.53 1.62 9.65
CA TRP A 237 -7.46 1.03 8.84
C TRP A 237 -6.60 2.10 8.16
N VAL A 238 -7.23 3.19 7.71
CA VAL A 238 -6.54 4.35 7.14
C VAL A 238 -5.61 4.97 8.18
N ASN A 239 -6.12 5.18 9.40
CA ASN A 239 -5.34 5.75 10.50
C ASN A 239 -4.16 4.85 10.87
N MET A 240 -4.35 3.52 10.90
CA MET A 240 -3.26 2.58 11.18
C MET A 240 -2.16 2.62 10.13
N ILE A 241 -2.51 2.55 8.84
CA ILE A 241 -1.52 2.63 7.73
C ILE A 241 -0.77 3.96 7.79
N THR A 242 -1.48 5.05 8.05
CA THR A 242 -0.89 6.39 8.15
C THR A 242 0.05 6.53 9.34
N ALA A 243 -0.36 6.04 10.52
CA ALA A 243 0.47 6.06 11.72
C ALA A 243 1.77 5.27 11.52
N ILE A 244 1.68 4.08 10.90
CA ILE A 244 2.85 3.27 10.53
C ILE A 244 3.77 4.02 9.57
N ALA A 245 3.21 4.63 8.52
CA ALA A 245 4.00 5.37 7.55
C ALA A 245 4.72 6.58 8.18
N ILE A 246 4.04 7.31 9.08
CA ILE A 246 4.65 8.42 9.83
C ILE A 246 5.75 7.89 10.75
N ALA A 247 5.50 6.81 11.49
CA ALA A 247 6.51 6.19 12.34
C ALA A 247 7.74 5.73 11.53
N GLY A 248 7.54 5.17 10.34
CA GLY A 248 8.61 4.79 9.42
C GLY A 248 9.42 5.98 8.91
N ILE A 249 8.77 7.11 8.59
CA ILE A 249 9.46 8.35 8.22
C ILE A 249 10.31 8.88 9.39
N ILE A 250 9.77 8.87 10.61
CA ILE A 250 10.49 9.29 11.82
C ILE A 250 11.67 8.34 12.10
N GLY A 251 11.48 7.02 11.93
CA GLY A 251 12.52 6.02 12.04
C GLY A 251 13.67 6.29 11.07
N ASN A 252 13.36 6.45 9.78
CA ASN A 252 14.36 6.79 8.76
C ASN A 252 15.12 8.07 9.08
N LEU A 253 14.45 9.10 9.61
CA LEU A 253 15.09 10.34 10.03
C LEU A 253 16.06 10.11 11.20
N TYR A 254 15.63 9.33 12.19
CA TYR A 254 16.45 8.98 13.35
C TYR A 254 17.68 8.18 12.93
N ASP A 255 17.53 7.15 12.10
CA ASP A 255 18.64 6.33 11.61
C ASP A 255 19.62 7.16 10.80
N THR A 256 19.10 8.05 9.94
CA THR A 256 19.92 8.96 9.15
C THR A 256 20.77 9.88 10.02
N PHE A 257 20.17 10.50 11.04
CA PHE A 257 20.89 11.37 11.95
C PHE A 257 21.92 10.60 12.79
N HIS A 258 21.54 9.41 13.26
CA HIS A 258 22.41 8.54 14.03
C HIS A 258 23.65 8.10 13.23
N ASP A 259 23.47 7.68 11.98
CA ASP A 259 24.58 7.25 11.11
C ASP A 259 25.49 8.42 10.70
N LEU A 260 24.92 9.59 10.42
CA LEU A 260 25.68 10.82 10.18
C LEU A 260 26.49 11.24 11.41
N SER A 261 25.92 11.10 12.62
CA SER A 261 26.61 11.44 13.86
C SER A 261 27.79 10.51 14.13
N LYS A 262 27.61 9.20 13.90
CA LYS A 262 28.67 8.19 14.06
C LYS A 262 29.77 8.34 13.02
N SER A 263 29.42 8.54 11.75
CA SER A 263 30.43 8.65 10.67
C SER A 263 31.39 9.81 10.90
N ARG A 264 30.90 10.96 11.40
CA ARG A 264 31.76 12.09 11.83
C ARG A 264 32.69 11.75 13.00
N MET A 265 32.24 10.90 13.92
CA MET A 265 33.01 10.52 15.10
C MET A 265 34.12 9.52 14.78
N PHE A 266 33.88 8.57 13.87
CA PHE A 266 34.82 7.48 13.56
C PHE A 266 35.71 7.74 12.33
N PHE A 267 35.26 8.53 11.37
CA PHE A 267 36.00 8.79 10.13
C PHE A 267 36.17 10.29 9.90
N PRO A 268 37.12 10.96 10.57
CA PRO A 268 37.32 12.40 10.41
C PRO A 268 37.83 12.82 9.01
N ALA A 269 38.23 11.86 8.17
CA ALA A 269 38.63 12.12 6.80
C ALA A 269 37.44 12.60 5.96
N ALA A 270 37.54 13.82 5.42
CA ALA A 270 36.45 14.48 4.69
C ALA A 270 35.86 13.64 3.54
N SER A 271 36.68 12.85 2.84
CA SER A 271 36.22 11.98 1.73
C SER A 271 35.28 10.87 2.20
N MET A 272 35.60 10.19 3.31
CA MET A 272 34.74 9.13 3.86
C MET A 272 33.43 9.69 4.41
N VAL A 273 33.46 10.83 5.13
CA VAL A 273 32.24 11.51 5.60
C VAL A 273 31.33 11.89 4.44
N THR A 274 31.87 12.38 3.33
CA THR A 274 31.06 12.77 2.17
C THR A 274 30.40 11.59 1.47
N THR A 275 31.04 10.42 1.42
CA THR A 275 30.46 9.21 0.83
C THR A 275 29.34 8.67 1.70
N THR A 276 29.59 8.48 3.00
CA THR A 276 28.56 8.00 3.93
C THR A 276 27.37 8.95 3.98
N ALA A 277 27.59 10.27 3.99
CA ALA A 277 26.49 11.24 4.00
C ALA A 277 25.61 11.16 2.73
N ARG A 278 26.19 10.83 1.57
CA ARG A 278 25.42 10.63 0.33
C ARG A 278 24.59 9.35 0.38
N GLU A 279 25.16 8.25 0.87
CA GLU A 279 24.48 6.96 1.02
C GLU A 279 23.29 7.10 1.99
N THR A 280 23.53 7.68 3.17
CA THR A 280 22.48 7.89 4.17
C THR A 280 21.38 8.85 3.66
N ALA A 281 21.74 9.88 2.90
CA ALA A 281 20.74 10.76 2.28
C ALA A 281 19.90 10.03 1.22
N ALA A 282 20.49 9.12 0.44
CA ALA A 282 19.75 8.32 -0.53
C ALA A 282 18.77 7.35 0.17
N ASP A 283 19.19 6.70 1.27
CA ASP A 283 18.31 5.85 2.09
C ASP A 283 17.16 6.62 2.69
N PHE A 284 17.43 7.83 3.21
CA PHE A 284 16.40 8.73 3.71
C PHE A 284 15.36 9.10 2.65
N VAL A 285 15.81 9.50 1.46
CA VAL A 285 14.92 9.89 0.35
C VAL A 285 14.08 8.70 -0.11
N LEU A 286 14.69 7.51 -0.25
CA LEU A 286 13.99 6.29 -0.62
C LEU A 286 12.92 5.91 0.41
N GLY A 287 13.29 5.91 1.69
CA GLY A 287 12.38 5.61 2.79
C GLY A 287 11.17 6.55 2.84
N ILE A 288 11.41 7.86 2.69
CA ILE A 288 10.33 8.86 2.59
C ILE A 288 9.47 8.61 1.36
N ALA A 289 10.06 8.38 0.19
CA ALA A 289 9.31 8.21 -1.05
C ALA A 289 8.32 7.03 -0.96
N VAL A 290 8.75 5.91 -0.37
CA VAL A 290 7.88 4.74 -0.15
C VAL A 290 6.71 5.08 0.77
N PHE A 291 6.98 5.68 1.94
CA PHE A 291 5.93 5.97 2.91
C PHE A 291 4.98 7.09 2.46
N VAL A 292 5.48 8.10 1.75
CA VAL A 292 4.65 9.15 1.11
C VAL A 292 3.71 8.51 0.08
N LEU A 293 4.23 7.61 -0.74
CA LEU A 293 3.42 6.90 -1.73
C LEU A 293 2.34 6.03 -1.07
N ILE A 294 2.66 5.36 0.04
CA ILE A 294 1.68 4.61 0.84
C ILE A 294 0.57 5.54 1.34
N VAL A 295 0.93 6.63 2.03
CA VAL A 295 -0.04 7.59 2.59
C VAL A 295 -0.93 8.18 1.49
N TYR A 296 -0.33 8.57 0.36
CA TYR A 296 -1.04 9.12 -0.79
C TYR A 296 -2.09 8.13 -1.31
N GLN A 297 -1.68 6.90 -1.66
CA GLN A 297 -2.59 5.90 -2.23
C GLN A 297 -3.73 5.54 -1.26
N THR A 298 -3.44 5.43 0.03
CA THR A 298 -4.46 5.16 1.06
C THR A 298 -5.50 6.29 1.13
N HIS A 299 -5.07 7.55 1.17
CA HIS A 299 -5.99 8.68 1.31
C HIS A 299 -6.78 8.97 0.03
N VAL A 300 -6.16 8.82 -1.15
CA VAL A 300 -6.88 8.98 -2.43
C VAL A 300 -8.01 7.96 -2.52
N LEU A 301 -7.73 6.69 -2.21
CA LEU A 301 -8.77 5.66 -2.19
C LEU A 301 -9.83 5.93 -1.13
N TYR A 302 -9.44 6.34 0.07
CA TYR A 302 -10.38 6.66 1.14
C TYR A 302 -11.35 7.79 0.73
N ARG A 303 -10.82 8.89 0.17
CA ARG A 303 -11.65 9.98 -0.36
C ARG A 303 -12.59 9.48 -1.45
N LYS A 304 -12.07 8.71 -2.41
CA LYS A 304 -12.87 8.12 -3.50
C LYS A 304 -14.04 7.26 -2.98
N ARG A 305 -13.81 6.45 -1.94
CA ARG A 305 -14.85 5.63 -1.31
C ARG A 305 -15.90 6.46 -0.59
N ILE A 306 -15.48 7.45 0.20
CA ILE A 306 -16.42 8.34 0.91
C ILE A 306 -17.28 9.12 -0.08
N THR A 307 -16.69 9.64 -1.17
CA THR A 307 -17.47 10.30 -2.23
C THR A 307 -18.48 9.35 -2.86
N ALA A 308 -18.07 8.12 -3.17
CA ALA A 308 -18.98 7.11 -3.73
C ALA A 308 -20.11 6.72 -2.76
N GLU A 309 -19.82 6.64 -1.45
CA GLU A 309 -20.81 6.36 -0.42
C GLU A 309 -21.81 7.52 -0.26
N ASN A 310 -21.34 8.77 -0.22
CA ASN A 310 -22.21 9.94 -0.13
C ASN A 310 -23.15 10.02 -1.34
N LEU A 311 -22.61 9.83 -2.55
CA LEU A 311 -23.42 9.80 -3.79
C LEU A 311 -24.39 8.61 -3.84
N SER A 312 -24.15 7.55 -3.08
CA SER A 312 -25.09 6.42 -2.97
C SER A 312 -26.18 6.62 -1.91
N ALA A 313 -26.01 7.62 -1.04
CA ALA A 313 -26.92 7.95 0.05
C ALA A 313 -27.88 9.11 -0.28
N GLU A 314 -27.55 9.92 -1.29
CA GLU A 314 -28.41 10.94 -1.92
C GLU A 314 -29.39 10.32 -2.93
#